data_AF-A0A7X3WM12-F1
#
_entry.id   AF-A0A7X3WM12-F1
#
_cell.length_a   1.000
_cell.length_b   1.000
_cell.length_c   1.000
_cell.angle_alpha   90.00
_cell.angle_beta   90.00
_cell.angle_gamma   90.00
#
_symmetry.space_group_name_H-M   'P 1'
#
loop_
_entity.id
_entity.type
_entity.pdbx_description
1 polymer ?
#
loop_
_entity_poly.entity_id
_entity_poly.type
_entity_poly.pdbx_seq_one_letter_code
_entity_poly.pdbx_strand_id
1 'polypeptide(L)'
;MVFSAGLGENQPGCGTVVPCKSQNLIEEAEYLWTAERPAGSKSNGRISASDGWGRIALLINRACPERDELCDIWSNRVCQERDVYGEPMESAVGEEAAVDESGFLNTPWPKTEDGLDLEFDALLATATNPTIIGGRYASVEEIAGAWKTPEGKRFVCYFYNNRECGITTFQDNKIEKLL
;
A
#
# COMPACT_ATOMS: atom_id res chain seq x y z
N MET A 1 -0.37 -2.20 5.34
CA MET A 1 0.83 -3.01 4.99
C MET A 1 1.87 -2.10 4.37
N VAL A 2 3.15 -2.47 4.46
CA VAL A 2 4.25 -1.70 3.86
C VAL A 2 4.63 -2.36 2.55
N PHE A 3 4.69 -1.58 1.47
CA PHE A 3 5.31 -1.98 0.21
C PHE A 3 6.81 -1.69 0.28
N SER A 4 7.62 -2.59 -0.24
CA SER A 4 9.08 -2.44 -0.36
C SER A 4 9.47 -2.76 -1.79
N ALA A 5 10.33 -1.91 -2.36
CA ALA A 5 10.89 -2.12 -3.69
C ALA A 5 12.11 -3.06 -3.65
N GLY A 6 12.75 -3.26 -2.49
CA GLY A 6 13.97 -4.06 -2.35
C GLY A 6 13.79 -5.50 -1.84
N LEU A 7 12.65 -5.85 -1.26
CA LEU A 7 12.32 -7.23 -0.90
C LEU A 7 11.95 -8.02 -2.18
N GLY A 8 12.95 -8.55 -2.88
CA GLY A 8 12.78 -9.30 -4.13
C GLY A 8 11.85 -10.53 -4.04
N GLU A 9 11.60 -11.18 -5.19
CA GLU A 9 10.58 -12.23 -5.44
C GLU A 9 10.54 -13.45 -4.50
N ASN A 10 11.51 -13.61 -3.60
CA ASN A 10 11.66 -14.80 -2.75
C ASN A 10 10.92 -14.76 -1.41
N GLN A 11 10.34 -13.61 -1.04
CA GLN A 11 9.58 -13.46 0.21
C GLN A 11 8.31 -12.61 0.04
N PRO A 12 7.42 -12.95 -0.93
CA PRO A 12 6.22 -12.15 -1.16
C PRO A 12 5.25 -12.28 0.02
N GLY A 13 4.52 -11.21 0.29
CA GLY A 13 3.26 -11.28 1.03
C GLY A 13 2.11 -11.71 0.11
N CYS A 14 0.98 -12.08 0.71
CA CYS A 14 -0.26 -12.33 -0.01
C CYS A 14 -1.27 -11.21 0.23
N GLY A 15 -2.04 -10.88 -0.79
CA GLY A 15 -3.14 -9.93 -0.72
C GLY A 15 -4.31 -10.39 -1.57
N THR A 16 -5.48 -9.80 -1.34
CA THR A 16 -6.68 -10.05 -2.16
C THR A 16 -6.91 -8.87 -3.10
N VAL A 17 -7.13 -9.16 -4.37
CA VAL A 17 -7.58 -8.17 -5.36
C VAL A 17 -9.08 -8.25 -5.50
N VAL A 18 -9.75 -7.10 -5.52
CA VAL A 18 -11.20 -6.99 -5.70
C VAL A 18 -11.45 -6.11 -6.92
N PRO A 19 -12.36 -6.51 -7.84
CA PRO A 19 -12.73 -5.67 -8.98
C PRO A 19 -13.31 -4.32 -8.53
N CYS A 20 -12.88 -3.27 -9.22
CA CYS A 20 -13.46 -1.94 -9.10
C CYS A 20 -14.96 -1.96 -9.43
N LYS A 21 -15.77 -1.15 -8.73
CA LYS A 21 -17.23 -1.08 -8.98
C LYS A 21 -17.58 -0.05 -10.05
N SER A 22 -16.89 1.07 -10.04
CA SER A 22 -16.95 2.14 -11.02
C SER A 22 -15.90 1.91 -12.09
N GLN A 23 -16.22 2.33 -13.32
CA GLN A 23 -15.25 2.44 -14.40
C GLN A 23 -14.39 3.70 -14.28
N ASN A 24 -14.71 4.59 -13.33
CA ASN A 24 -13.92 5.78 -13.06
C ASN A 24 -12.82 5.48 -12.03
N LEU A 25 -11.58 5.40 -12.51
CA LEU A 25 -10.39 5.14 -11.70
C LEU A 25 -10.25 6.08 -10.50
N ILE A 26 -10.54 7.37 -10.68
CA ILE A 26 -10.37 8.37 -9.63
C ILE A 26 -11.43 8.19 -8.55
N GLU A 27 -12.66 7.90 -8.96
CA GLU A 27 -13.76 7.64 -8.03
C GLU A 27 -13.47 6.41 -7.16
N GLU A 28 -12.95 5.33 -7.76
CA GLU A 28 -12.53 4.13 -7.02
C GLU A 28 -11.39 4.41 -6.06
N ALA A 29 -10.41 5.22 -6.44
CA ALA A 29 -9.32 5.63 -5.55
C ALA A 29 -9.83 6.45 -4.36
N GLU A 30 -10.80 7.34 -4.57
CA GLU A 30 -11.45 8.10 -3.50
C GLU A 30 -12.27 7.20 -2.56
N TYR A 31 -12.97 6.20 -3.10
CA TYR A 31 -13.67 5.21 -2.29
C TYR A 31 -12.70 4.35 -1.47
N LEU A 32 -11.62 3.88 -2.10
CA LEU A 32 -10.57 3.11 -1.43
C LEU A 32 -9.96 3.91 -0.29
N TRP A 33 -9.59 5.17 -0.53
CA TRP A 33 -9.07 6.04 0.52
C TRP A 33 -10.09 6.30 1.63
N THR A 34 -11.36 6.50 1.27
CA THR A 34 -12.43 6.69 2.26
C THR A 34 -12.58 5.48 3.18
N ALA A 35 -12.36 4.26 2.68
CA ALA A 35 -12.43 3.03 3.46
C ALA A 35 -11.27 2.88 4.46
N GLU A 36 -10.09 3.44 4.16
CA GLU A 36 -8.91 3.41 5.04
C GLU A 36 -9.00 4.41 6.21
N ARG A 37 -9.90 5.39 6.12
CA ARG A 37 -10.02 6.44 7.13
C ARG A 37 -10.79 5.95 8.37
N PRO A 38 -10.45 6.47 9.57
CA PRO A 38 -11.23 6.19 10.77
C PRO A 38 -12.71 6.52 10.57
N ALA A 39 -13.58 5.62 11.05
CA ALA A 39 -15.02 5.75 10.95
C ALA A 39 -15.50 7.13 11.46
N GLY A 40 -16.36 7.79 10.67
CA GLY A 40 -16.88 9.13 10.96
C GLY A 40 -16.09 10.29 10.33
N SER A 41 -14.94 10.01 9.72
CA SER A 41 -14.23 10.99 8.90
C SER A 41 -15.02 11.31 7.62
N LYS A 42 -15.31 12.59 7.36
CA LYS A 42 -15.96 13.00 6.10
C LYS A 42 -15.01 12.81 4.92
N SER A 43 -15.47 12.17 3.84
CA SER A 43 -14.76 12.20 2.57
C SER A 43 -14.56 13.65 2.14
N ASN A 44 -13.34 13.94 1.69
CA ASN A 44 -12.92 15.23 1.15
C ASN A 44 -12.48 15.09 -0.32
N GLY A 45 -12.83 13.96 -0.96
CA GLY A 45 -12.39 13.64 -2.31
C GLY A 45 -10.88 13.43 -2.44
N ARG A 46 -10.12 13.32 -1.35
CA ARG A 46 -8.67 13.08 -1.42
C ARG A 46 -8.38 11.60 -1.63
N ILE A 47 -7.19 11.32 -2.16
CA ILE A 47 -6.62 9.98 -2.29
C ILE A 47 -5.35 9.82 -1.43
N SER A 48 -5.16 10.68 -0.44
CA SER A 48 -4.01 10.67 0.46
C SER A 48 -4.29 11.32 1.82
N ALA A 49 -3.41 11.04 2.78
CA ALA A 49 -3.42 11.64 4.11
C ALA A 49 -2.59 12.93 4.13
N SER A 50 -3.18 14.02 4.63
CA SER A 50 -2.49 15.32 4.72
C SER A 50 -1.31 15.34 5.69
N ASP A 51 -1.21 14.35 6.59
CA ASP A 51 -0.06 14.14 7.48
C ASP A 51 1.01 13.22 6.87
N GLY A 52 0.83 12.80 5.61
CA GLY A 52 1.77 11.95 4.89
C GLY A 52 1.76 10.48 5.34
N TRP A 53 0.82 10.06 6.20
CA TRP A 53 0.77 8.69 6.71
C TRP A 53 0.50 7.65 5.61
N GLY A 54 -0.27 7.99 4.60
CA GLY A 54 -0.59 7.07 3.52
C GLY A 54 -1.17 7.75 2.29
N ARG A 55 -1.12 7.05 1.15
CA ARG A 55 -1.59 7.51 -0.15
C ARG A 55 -2.03 6.32 -1.00
N ILE A 56 -3.01 6.53 -1.88
CA ILE A 56 -3.36 5.53 -2.89
C ILE A 56 -2.32 5.58 -4.00
N ALA A 57 -1.83 4.43 -4.43
CA ALA A 57 -0.92 4.30 -5.55
C ALA A 57 -1.57 3.48 -6.66
N LEU A 58 -1.15 3.77 -7.89
CA LEU A 58 -1.57 3.03 -9.07
C LEU A 58 -0.44 2.14 -9.57
N LEU A 59 -0.76 0.88 -9.85
CA LEU A 59 0.10 -0.03 -10.60
C LEU A 59 -0.63 -0.39 -11.90
N ILE A 60 -0.02 -0.13 -13.06
CA ILE A 60 -0.64 -0.42 -14.36
C ILE A 60 -0.01 -1.66 -14.98
N ASN A 61 -0.87 -2.54 -15.50
CA ASN A 61 -0.42 -3.70 -16.24
C ASN A 61 0.24 -3.25 -17.56
N ARG A 62 1.44 -3.75 -17.84
CA ARG A 62 2.14 -3.43 -19.10
C ARG A 62 1.39 -3.89 -20.34
N ALA A 63 0.52 -4.90 -20.20
CA ALA A 63 -0.31 -5.41 -21.28
C ALA A 63 -1.63 -4.64 -21.46
N CYS A 64 -1.96 -3.68 -20.59
CA CYS A 64 -3.19 -2.88 -20.69
C CYS A 64 -3.14 -2.00 -21.97
N PRO A 65 -4.13 -2.13 -22.88
CA PRO A 65 -4.20 -1.30 -24.09
C PRO A 65 -4.35 0.20 -23.79
N GLU A 66 -5.11 0.55 -22.75
CA GLU A 66 -5.42 1.91 -22.33
C GLU A 66 -4.37 2.50 -21.37
N ARG A 67 -3.20 1.88 -21.26
CA ARG A 67 -2.15 2.24 -20.28
C ARG A 67 -1.81 3.73 -20.29
N ASP A 68 -1.59 4.31 -21.47
CA ASP A 68 -1.16 5.72 -21.57
C ASP A 68 -2.28 6.68 -21.10
N GLU A 69 -3.53 6.37 -21.42
CA GLU A 69 -4.69 7.15 -20.96
C GLU A 69 -4.85 7.06 -19.44
N LEU A 70 -4.71 5.86 -18.86
CA LEU A 70 -4.77 5.67 -17.40
C LEU A 70 -3.62 6.39 -16.69
N CYS A 71 -2.40 6.34 -17.24
CA CYS A 71 -1.24 7.08 -16.74
C CYS A 71 -1.52 8.58 -16.70
N ASP A 72 -2.07 9.14 -17.78
CA ASP A 72 -2.36 10.57 -17.90
C ASP A 72 -3.45 11.01 -16.92
N ILE A 73 -4.55 10.25 -16.85
CA ILE A 73 -5.65 10.51 -15.90
C ILE A 73 -5.12 10.50 -14.46
N TRP A 74 -4.31 9.49 -14.12
CA TRP A 74 -3.75 9.33 -12.78
C TRP A 74 -2.79 10.46 -12.42
N SER A 75 -1.83 10.75 -13.29
CA SER A 75 -0.82 11.78 -13.07
C SER A 75 -1.46 13.16 -12.90
N ASN A 76 -2.51 13.44 -13.69
CA ASN A 76 -3.29 14.67 -13.55
C ASN A 76 -4.01 14.76 -12.21
N ARG A 77 -4.52 13.66 -11.67
CA ARG A 77 -5.14 13.63 -10.33
C ARG A 77 -4.10 13.81 -9.23
N VAL A 78 -2.98 13.10 -9.30
CA VAL A 78 -1.88 13.16 -8.33
C VAL A 78 -1.29 14.56 -8.25
N CYS A 79 -1.18 15.27 -9.37
CA CYS A 79 -0.74 16.67 -9.41
C CYS A 79 -1.60 17.64 -8.59
N GLN A 80 -2.84 17.26 -8.23
CA GLN A 80 -3.71 18.07 -7.38
C GLN A 80 -3.41 17.90 -5.87
N GLU A 81 -2.61 16.89 -5.50
CA GLU A 81 -2.21 16.59 -4.12
C GLU A 81 -0.68 16.59 -3.95
N ARG A 82 -0.01 17.54 -4.62
CA ARG A 82 1.45 17.70 -4.55
C ARG A 82 1.97 17.98 -3.14
N ASP A 83 1.13 18.46 -2.24
CA ASP A 83 1.44 18.60 -0.81
C ASP A 83 1.79 17.26 -0.15
N VAL A 84 1.31 16.14 -0.70
CA VAL A 84 1.59 14.79 -0.19
C VAL A 84 2.45 13.99 -1.15
N TYR A 85 2.13 13.98 -2.45
CA TYR A 85 2.88 13.19 -3.43
C TYR A 85 4.23 13.80 -3.82
N GLY A 86 4.41 15.11 -3.61
CA GLY A 86 5.71 15.76 -3.80
C GLY A 86 6.72 15.41 -2.70
N GLU A 87 6.26 14.91 -1.56
CA GLU A 87 7.11 14.42 -0.49
C GLU A 87 7.38 12.91 -0.69
N PRO A 88 8.65 12.50 -0.84
CA PRO A 88 8.98 11.10 -1.07
C PRO A 88 8.56 10.24 0.13
N MET A 89 8.06 9.04 -0.14
CA MET A 89 7.84 8.07 0.94
C MET A 89 9.17 7.62 1.53
N GLU A 90 9.18 7.37 2.83
CA GLU A 90 10.33 6.79 3.52
C GLU A 90 10.65 5.40 2.96
N SER A 91 11.93 5.06 2.89
CA SER A 91 12.43 3.78 2.39
C SER A 91 13.70 3.36 3.11
N ALA A 92 14.02 2.06 3.08
CA ALA A 92 15.27 1.57 3.59
C ALA A 92 16.45 2.05 2.73
N VAL A 93 17.63 2.19 3.34
CA VAL A 93 18.84 2.64 2.63
C VAL A 93 19.15 1.67 1.49
N GLY A 94 19.25 2.22 0.27
CA GLY A 94 19.51 1.44 -0.94
C GLY A 94 18.26 0.91 -1.64
N GLU A 95 17.06 1.25 -1.14
CA GLU A 95 15.79 1.00 -1.82
C GLU A 95 15.20 2.30 -2.37
N GLU A 96 14.43 2.19 -3.44
CA GLU A 96 13.58 3.28 -3.90
C GLU A 96 12.30 3.35 -3.06
N ALA A 97 11.69 4.53 -3.02
CA ALA A 97 10.37 4.70 -2.43
C ALA A 97 9.35 3.78 -3.12
N ALA A 98 8.44 3.21 -2.33
CA ALA A 98 7.41 2.31 -2.86
C ALA A 98 6.43 3.02 -3.79
N VAL A 99 6.27 4.34 -3.65
CA VAL A 99 5.44 5.16 -4.53
C VAL A 99 6.28 6.34 -5.00
N ASP A 100 6.29 6.58 -6.30
CA ASP A 100 6.97 7.72 -6.89
C ASP A 100 6.17 9.03 -6.76
N GLU A 101 6.76 10.14 -7.17
CA GLU A 101 6.14 11.47 -7.13
C GLU A 101 4.92 11.62 -8.06
N SER A 102 4.78 10.72 -9.04
CA SER A 102 3.63 10.65 -9.94
C SER A 102 2.54 9.72 -9.41
N GLY A 103 2.73 9.14 -8.22
CA GLY A 103 1.77 8.29 -7.54
C GLY A 103 1.72 6.85 -8.09
N PHE A 104 2.74 6.41 -8.82
CA PHE A 104 2.82 5.03 -9.29
C PHE A 104 3.55 4.14 -8.28
N LEU A 105 3.05 2.92 -8.12
CA LEU A 105 3.64 1.93 -7.24
C LEU A 105 4.89 1.31 -7.89
N ASN A 106 6.00 1.36 -7.20
CA ASN A 106 7.29 0.82 -7.64
C ASN A 106 7.46 -0.63 -7.15
N THR A 107 6.67 -1.54 -7.71
CA THR A 107 6.72 -2.97 -7.40
C THR A 107 6.43 -3.78 -8.67
N PRO A 108 6.92 -5.03 -8.79
CA PRO A 108 6.53 -5.91 -9.87
C PRO A 108 5.01 -6.14 -9.93
N TRP A 109 4.50 -6.41 -11.14
CA TRP A 109 3.11 -6.86 -11.30
C TRP A 109 2.89 -8.15 -10.51
N PRO A 110 1.90 -8.22 -9.61
CA PRO A 110 1.70 -9.39 -8.78
C PRO A 110 1.18 -10.57 -9.59
N LYS A 111 1.34 -11.76 -9.01
CA LYS A 111 0.87 -13.03 -9.56
C LYS A 111 -0.16 -13.66 -8.64
N THR A 112 -0.97 -14.57 -9.17
CA THR A 112 -1.79 -15.48 -8.35
C THR A 112 -0.89 -16.39 -7.51
N GLU A 113 -1.47 -17.04 -6.49
CA GLU A 113 -0.74 -18.01 -5.66
C GLU A 113 -0.17 -19.17 -6.48
N ASP A 114 -0.83 -19.53 -7.58
CA ASP A 114 -0.37 -20.55 -8.54
C ASP A 114 0.69 -20.03 -9.53
N GLY A 115 1.10 -18.75 -9.41
CA GLY A 115 2.14 -18.13 -10.23
C GLY A 115 1.67 -17.62 -11.59
N LEU A 116 0.37 -17.45 -11.80
CA LEU A 116 -0.20 -16.90 -13.04
C LEU A 116 -0.26 -15.37 -12.97
N ASP A 117 -0.20 -14.72 -14.13
CA ASP A 117 -0.40 -13.27 -14.20
C ASP A 117 -1.85 -12.91 -13.89
N LEU A 118 -2.05 -11.78 -13.19
CA LEU A 118 -3.39 -11.28 -12.93
C LEU A 118 -4.02 -10.67 -14.20
N GLU A 119 -5.26 -11.06 -14.47
CA GLU A 119 -6.09 -10.54 -15.58
C GLU A 119 -6.80 -9.23 -15.21
N PHE A 120 -6.02 -8.22 -14.82
CA PHE A 120 -6.51 -6.86 -14.56
C PHE A 120 -5.70 -5.83 -15.34
N ASP A 121 -6.34 -4.72 -15.69
CA ASP A 121 -5.72 -3.60 -16.42
C ASP A 121 -4.81 -2.77 -15.51
N ALA A 122 -5.24 -2.54 -14.27
CA ALA A 122 -4.53 -1.80 -13.26
C ALA A 122 -4.96 -2.22 -11.85
N LEU A 123 -4.15 -1.85 -10.85
CA LEU A 123 -4.41 -2.06 -9.43
C LEU A 123 -4.29 -0.74 -8.68
N LEU A 124 -5.27 -0.46 -7.83
CA LEU A 124 -5.20 0.59 -6.82
C LEU A 124 -4.79 -0.04 -5.49
N ALA A 125 -3.85 0.57 -4.78
CA ALA A 125 -3.36 0.07 -3.50
C ALA A 125 -3.13 1.19 -2.49
N THR A 126 -3.48 0.96 -1.23
CA THR A 126 -3.12 1.87 -0.13
C THR A 126 -1.66 1.66 0.27
N ALA A 127 -0.79 2.61 -0.06
CA ALA A 127 0.60 2.63 0.38
C ALA A 127 0.73 3.46 1.66
N THR A 128 1.19 2.82 2.75
CA THR A 128 1.45 3.50 4.03
C THR A 128 2.92 3.87 4.15
N ASN A 129 3.20 5.05 4.70
CA ASN A 129 4.55 5.55 4.90
C ASN A 129 5.22 4.76 6.04
N PRO A 130 6.31 4.01 5.75
CA PRO A 130 6.90 3.12 6.73
C PRO A 130 7.66 3.90 7.81
N THR A 131 7.77 3.30 8.99
CA THR A 131 8.73 3.78 9.99
C THR A 131 10.11 3.21 9.71
N ILE A 132 11.09 4.08 9.47
CA ILE A 132 12.48 3.71 9.22
C ILE A 132 13.33 3.93 10.49
N ILE A 133 14.00 2.87 10.93
CA ILE A 133 14.82 2.85 12.15
C ILE A 133 16.27 2.61 11.75
N GLY A 134 17.11 3.63 11.87
CA GLY A 134 18.53 3.52 11.52
C GLY A 134 18.79 3.13 10.06
N GLY A 135 17.92 3.59 9.14
CA GLY A 135 18.05 3.32 7.70
C GLY A 135 17.48 1.98 7.23
N ARG A 136 16.72 1.26 8.06
CA ARG A 136 16.04 0.01 7.68
C ARG A 136 14.58 0.00 8.12
N TYR A 137 13.79 -0.90 7.55
CA TYR A 137 12.47 -1.23 8.10
C TYR A 137 12.57 -1.79 9.52
N ALA A 138 11.48 -1.64 10.27
CA ALA A 138 11.35 -2.21 11.61
C ALA A 138 11.52 -3.74 11.59
N SER A 139 12.24 -4.27 12.58
CA SER A 139 12.39 -5.71 12.77
C SER A 139 11.11 -6.33 13.34
N VAL A 140 11.04 -7.65 13.30
CA VAL A 140 9.93 -8.42 13.91
C VAL A 140 9.80 -8.08 15.41
N GLU A 141 10.93 -7.99 16.12
CA GLU A 141 10.98 -7.68 17.54
C GLU A 141 10.53 -6.25 17.83
N GLU A 142 10.90 -5.30 16.98
CA GLU A 142 10.49 -3.89 17.09
C GLU A 142 8.98 -3.72 16.85
N ILE A 143 8.43 -4.39 15.83
CA ILE A 143 7.00 -4.39 15.54
C ILE A 143 6.22 -5.02 16.71
N ALA A 144 6.60 -6.23 17.13
CA ALA A 144 5.93 -6.92 18.24
C ALA A 144 6.06 -6.14 19.55
N GLY A 145 7.22 -5.54 19.81
CA GLY A 145 7.46 -4.68 20.97
C GLY A 145 6.55 -3.45 20.99
N ALA A 146 6.42 -2.75 19.85
CA ALA A 146 5.53 -1.61 19.72
C ALA A 146 4.06 -1.98 19.99
N TRP A 147 3.62 -3.15 19.51
CA TRP A 147 2.25 -3.63 19.68
C TRP A 147 1.90 -4.13 21.09
N LYS A 148 2.90 -4.51 21.91
CA LYS A 148 2.67 -4.91 23.31
C LYS A 148 2.36 -3.75 24.25
N THR A 149 2.65 -2.51 23.84
CA THR A 149 2.37 -1.30 24.61
C THR A 149 0.84 -1.07 24.75
N PRO A 150 0.38 -0.36 25.81
CA PRO A 150 -1.04 -0.02 25.95
C PRO A 150 -1.63 0.68 24.71
N GLU A 151 -0.87 1.60 24.10
CA GLU A 151 -1.25 2.35 22.90
C GLU A 151 -1.21 1.48 21.64
N GLY A 152 -0.30 0.50 21.61
CA GLY A 152 -0.06 -0.42 20.50
C GLY A 152 -1.12 -1.53 20.36
N LYS A 153 -1.70 -1.99 21.49
CA LYS A 153 -2.63 -3.13 21.52
C LYS A 153 -3.82 -3.00 20.57
N ARG A 154 -4.30 -1.78 20.33
CA ARG A 154 -5.42 -1.54 19.39
C ARG A 154 -5.10 -1.91 17.94
N PHE A 155 -3.82 -1.89 17.56
CA PHE A 155 -3.37 -2.21 16.20
C PHE A 155 -3.14 -3.72 16.01
N VAL A 156 -3.01 -4.48 17.09
CA VAL A 156 -2.86 -5.95 17.05
C VAL A 156 -4.09 -6.61 16.42
N CYS A 157 -5.29 -6.08 16.68
CA CYS A 157 -6.51 -6.59 16.06
C CYS A 157 -6.44 -6.50 14.51
N TYR A 158 -5.85 -5.43 13.98
CA TYR A 158 -5.67 -5.28 12.52
C TYR A 158 -4.74 -6.37 11.96
N PHE A 159 -3.68 -6.73 12.68
CA PHE A 159 -2.79 -7.83 12.30
C PHE A 159 -3.51 -9.17 12.23
N TYR A 160 -4.28 -9.53 13.26
CA TYR A 160 -5.05 -10.79 13.25
C TYR A 160 -6.13 -10.80 12.17
N ASN A 161 -6.89 -9.71 12.03
CA ASN A 161 -7.94 -9.62 11.02
C ASN A 161 -7.40 -9.78 9.60
N ASN A 162 -6.25 -9.18 9.28
CA ASN A 162 -5.63 -9.36 7.97
C ASN A 162 -5.30 -10.83 7.71
N ARG A 163 -4.73 -11.53 8.69
CA ARG A 163 -4.37 -12.94 8.55
C ARG A 163 -5.58 -13.85 8.43
N GLU A 164 -6.64 -13.61 9.19
CA GLU A 164 -7.92 -14.31 9.03
C GLU A 164 -8.52 -14.13 7.63
N CYS A 165 -8.26 -12.98 6.99
CA CYS A 165 -8.65 -12.68 5.62
C CYS A 165 -7.62 -13.13 4.56
N GLY A 166 -6.57 -13.88 4.93
CA GLY A 166 -5.55 -14.36 4.00
C GLY A 166 -4.56 -13.29 3.51
N ILE A 167 -4.59 -12.08 4.09
CA ILE A 167 -3.66 -11.00 3.81
C ILE A 167 -2.45 -11.18 4.72
N THR A 168 -1.27 -11.46 4.14
CA THR A 168 -0.09 -11.84 4.90
C THR A 168 1.20 -11.18 4.42
N THR A 169 2.18 -11.09 5.31
CA THR A 169 3.58 -10.78 4.98
C THR A 169 4.50 -11.95 5.34
N PHE A 170 5.70 -11.98 4.76
CA PHE A 170 6.72 -12.99 5.09
C PHE A 170 7.17 -12.95 6.57
N GLN A 171 6.89 -11.88 7.31
CA GLN A 171 7.26 -11.71 8.71
C GLN A 171 6.17 -12.18 9.69
N ASP A 172 4.92 -12.36 9.24
CA ASP A 172 3.75 -12.55 10.11
C ASP A 172 3.92 -13.72 11.09
N ASN A 173 4.40 -14.86 10.61
CA ASN A 173 4.61 -16.05 11.45
C ASN A 173 5.64 -15.82 12.57
N LYS A 174 6.60 -14.92 12.38
CA LYS A 174 7.58 -14.56 13.40
C LYS A 174 6.99 -13.53 14.36
N ILE A 175 6.21 -12.57 13.85
CA ILE A 175 5.55 -11.53 14.66
C ILE A 175 4.56 -12.19 15.62
N GLU A 176 3.71 -13.10 15.13
CA GLU A 176 2.73 -13.82 15.96
C GLU A 176 3.37 -14.56 17.13
N LYS A 177 4.51 -15.23 16.92
CA LYS A 177 5.23 -15.94 18.00
C LYS A 177 5.74 -15.00 19.09
N LEU A 178 5.89 -13.73 18.77
CA LEU A 178 6.36 -12.72 19.70
C LEU A 178 5.23 -11.94 20.35
N LEU A 179 3.97 -12.00 19.89
CA LEU A 179 2.84 -11.27 20.48
C LEU A 179 2.24 -12.02 21.68
#